data_AF-A0AAD1DSC9-F1
#
_entry.id   AF-A0AAD1DSC9-F1
#
_cell.length_a   1.000
_cell.length_b   1.000
_cell.length_c   1.000
_cell.angle_alpha   90.00
_cell.angle_beta   90.00
_cell.angle_gamma   90.00
#
_symmetry.space_group_name_H-M   'P 1'
#
loop_
_entity.id
_entity.type
_entity.pdbx_description
1 polymer ?
#
loop_
_entity_poly.entity_id
_entity_poly.type
_entity_poly.pdbx_seq_one_letter_code
_entity_poly.pdbx_strand_id
1 'polypeptide(L)'
;MKQTTTFILLFSLFGQYLTGQKSDSISIFYNEFKIESKRNIELWNKDLYGPILLIDPKTREIFANEADENGILKANSSIYTGVLSDKINIANTAVNWNGKRWAMMMLPLPKNKYNRMGLLAHESFHRIQPSLGFELNNIENNHLDQKEGRIYLRLELEALKKALKSASKKELQEHLTNALTFRKYRHSLYKGSDSNENLLELNEGIAEFTGVIVSGRNKTQTADFLVDGINDFFKNATFVRSFAYHTVPVYGYLLYNKDKEWNKKITAKTDLTNYFIKAFNSKIAGDLFEVVKRSAEDYNGSAITEEETKREEKTKKLIAEYKTKFIENPHFEIKFEKMNVSFDPRNIIPIEDKGTVYPNIRITDKWGILTVENGALMSPNWDKISISNPIQTGDKKISGDGWVLELAEGYVIKKDNANGNFLLVKK
;
A
#
# COMPACT_ATOMS: atom_id res chain seq x y z
N MET A 1 21.53 12.97 10.88
CA MET A 1 20.66 12.06 11.65
C MET A 1 19.54 11.63 10.71
N LYS A 2 19.54 10.39 10.20
CA LYS A 2 18.45 9.91 9.34
C LYS A 2 17.19 9.83 10.20
N GLN A 3 16.23 10.74 9.99
CA GLN A 3 14.92 10.66 10.62
C GLN A 3 14.27 9.34 10.19
N THR A 4 13.95 8.49 11.15
CA THR A 4 13.22 7.24 10.90
C THR A 4 11.76 7.60 10.68
N THR A 5 11.39 7.94 9.45
CA THR A 5 10.00 8.18 9.06
C THR A 5 9.25 6.85 9.10
N THR A 6 8.30 6.71 10.02
CA THR A 6 7.43 5.52 10.10
C THR A 6 6.31 5.72 9.08
N PHE A 7 6.31 4.90 8.03
CA PHE A 7 5.25 4.88 7.02
C PHE A 7 4.13 3.96 7.49
N ILE A 8 2.90 4.41 7.32
CA ILE A 8 1.70 3.74 7.78
C ILE A 8 0.78 3.67 6.55
N LEU A 9 0.66 2.50 5.92
CA LEU A 9 -0.18 2.29 4.74
C LEU A 9 -1.62 1.95 5.16
N LEU A 10 -2.59 2.52 4.45
CA LEU A 10 -4.00 2.18 4.58
C LEU A 10 -4.43 1.33 3.37
N PHE A 11 -4.48 0.01 3.52
CA PHE A 11 -5.27 -0.83 2.63
C PHE A 11 -6.71 -0.93 3.15
N SER A 12 -7.55 0.06 2.80
CA SER A 12 -8.99 -0.08 3.05
C SER A 12 -9.67 -0.68 1.81
N LEU A 13 -9.99 -1.98 1.85
CA LEU A 13 -11.11 -2.49 1.06
C LEU A 13 -12.35 -1.72 1.53
N PHE A 14 -12.94 -0.89 0.67
CA PHE A 14 -14.14 -0.12 0.96
C PHE A 14 -15.30 -1.09 1.26
N GLY A 15 -15.45 -1.47 2.52
CA GLY A 15 -16.69 -1.99 3.08
C GLY A 15 -17.52 -0.83 3.60
N GLN A 16 -18.81 -0.78 3.27
CA GLN A 16 -19.74 0.23 3.79
C GLN A 16 -19.66 0.34 5.32
N TYR A 17 -19.15 1.47 5.81
CA TYR A 17 -18.94 1.80 7.22
C TYR A 17 -20.25 2.22 7.91
N LEU A 18 -21.19 1.28 8.10
CA LEU A 18 -22.48 1.62 8.72
C LEU A 18 -22.83 0.88 10.02
N THR A 19 -21.98 -0.01 10.54
CA THR A 19 -22.17 -0.59 11.89
C THR A 19 -20.84 -0.87 12.57
N GLY A 20 -20.62 -0.32 13.77
CA GLY A 20 -19.49 -0.69 14.63
C GLY A 20 -19.48 -2.20 14.88
N GLN A 21 -18.30 -2.82 14.82
CA GLN A 21 -18.15 -4.26 14.98
C GLN A 21 -18.17 -4.61 16.48
N LYS A 22 -19.13 -5.44 16.90
CA LYS A 22 -19.30 -5.79 18.32
C LYS A 22 -18.09 -6.57 18.85
N SER A 23 -17.71 -6.31 20.10
CA SER A 23 -16.64 -7.00 20.84
C SER A 23 -16.71 -8.53 20.73
N ASP A 24 -17.92 -9.12 20.79
CA ASP A 24 -18.13 -10.57 20.70
C ASP A 24 -17.66 -11.16 19.36
N SER A 25 -17.69 -10.38 18.27
CA SER A 25 -17.20 -10.82 16.97
C SER A 25 -15.65 -10.80 16.91
N ILE A 26 -15.01 -9.94 17.69
CA ILE A 26 -13.56 -9.74 17.64
C ILE A 26 -12.81 -10.93 18.23
N SER A 27 -13.28 -11.46 19.37
CA SER A 27 -12.71 -12.67 19.98
C SER A 27 -12.79 -13.88 19.04
N ILE A 28 -13.90 -14.02 18.30
CA ILE A 28 -14.08 -15.05 17.28
C ILE A 28 -13.03 -14.89 16.18
N PHE A 29 -12.80 -13.69 15.65
CA PHE A 29 -11.82 -13.49 14.58
C PHE A 29 -10.39 -13.78 15.02
N TYR A 30 -10.04 -13.45 16.26
CA TYR A 30 -8.74 -13.83 16.81
C TYR A 30 -8.59 -15.34 16.91
N ASN A 31 -9.62 -16.05 17.36
CA ASN A 31 -9.59 -17.51 17.43
C ASN A 31 -9.51 -18.15 16.03
N GLU A 32 -10.27 -17.65 15.05
CA GLU A 32 -10.16 -18.10 13.65
C GLU A 32 -8.74 -17.93 13.13
N PHE A 33 -8.14 -16.74 13.31
CA PHE A 33 -6.79 -16.47 12.81
C PHE A 33 -5.71 -17.26 13.54
N LYS A 34 -5.87 -17.47 14.85
CA LYS A 34 -4.98 -18.36 15.64
C LYS A 34 -4.94 -19.77 15.04
N ILE A 35 -6.09 -20.32 14.68
CA ILE A 35 -6.20 -21.66 14.09
C ILE A 35 -5.55 -21.68 12.70
N GLU A 36 -5.89 -20.75 11.81
CA GLU A 36 -5.35 -20.75 10.44
C GLU A 36 -3.84 -20.43 10.40
N SER A 37 -3.36 -19.54 11.26
CA SER A 37 -1.91 -19.29 11.43
C SER A 37 -1.18 -20.55 11.86
N LYS A 38 -1.70 -21.27 12.85
CA LYS A 38 -1.07 -22.50 13.36
C LYS A 38 -1.00 -23.59 12.30
N ARG A 39 -2.05 -23.74 11.47
CA ARG A 39 -2.07 -24.69 10.35
C ARG A 39 -1.04 -24.37 9.26
N ASN A 40 -0.65 -23.10 9.13
CA ASN A 40 0.26 -22.62 8.10
C ASN A 40 1.65 -22.23 8.65
N ILE A 41 2.01 -22.68 9.86
CA ILE A 41 3.27 -22.28 10.52
C ILE A 41 4.52 -22.61 9.69
N GLU A 42 4.49 -23.71 8.92
CA GLU A 42 5.57 -24.17 8.04
C GLU A 42 5.82 -23.25 6.84
N LEU A 43 4.89 -22.33 6.53
CA LEU A 43 5.05 -21.38 5.42
C LEU A 43 6.30 -20.52 5.63
N TRP A 44 6.53 -20.04 6.85
CA TRP A 44 7.70 -19.20 7.20
C TRP A 44 8.49 -19.74 8.40
N ASN A 45 8.12 -20.92 8.92
CA ASN A 45 8.62 -21.49 10.18
C ASN A 45 8.49 -20.52 11.36
N LYS A 46 7.44 -19.67 11.33
CA LYS A 46 7.14 -18.64 12.34
C LYS A 46 5.63 -18.50 12.48
N ASP A 47 5.18 -18.28 13.71
CA ASP A 47 3.76 -18.05 13.97
C ASP A 47 3.38 -16.61 13.60
N LEU A 48 2.41 -16.48 12.68
CA LEU A 48 1.85 -15.18 12.32
C LEU A 48 0.94 -14.66 13.43
N TYR A 49 0.36 -15.54 14.26
CA TYR A 49 -0.47 -15.15 15.40
C TYR A 49 0.39 -14.65 16.57
N GLY A 50 0.71 -13.36 16.55
CA GLY A 50 1.35 -12.63 17.64
C GLY A 50 0.55 -11.40 18.04
N PRO A 51 1.16 -10.35 18.61
CA PRO A 51 0.44 -9.16 19.04
C PRO A 51 -0.29 -8.46 17.88
N ILE A 52 -1.61 -8.31 18.01
CA ILE A 52 -2.51 -7.68 17.03
C ILE A 52 -3.38 -6.62 17.73
N LEU A 53 -3.50 -5.45 17.11
CA LEU A 53 -4.43 -4.38 17.49
C LEU A 53 -5.48 -4.22 16.39
N LEU A 54 -6.76 -4.33 16.75
CA LEU A 54 -7.88 -3.91 15.92
C LEU A 54 -8.42 -2.59 16.49
N ILE A 55 -8.58 -1.57 15.65
CA ILE A 55 -8.95 -0.23 16.09
C ILE A 55 -10.21 0.23 15.38
N ASP A 56 -11.21 0.68 16.13
CA ASP A 56 -12.33 1.43 15.57
C ASP A 56 -11.85 2.83 15.17
N PRO A 57 -11.86 3.21 13.89
CA PRO A 57 -11.31 4.49 13.46
C PRO A 57 -12.11 5.70 13.95
N LYS A 58 -13.38 5.52 14.33
CA LYS A 58 -14.25 6.60 14.82
C LYS A 58 -14.05 6.83 16.33
N THR A 59 -14.10 5.76 17.12
CA THR A 59 -14.00 5.86 18.59
C THR A 59 -12.57 5.77 19.09
N ARG A 60 -11.64 5.29 18.25
CA ARG A 60 -10.25 4.95 18.60
C ARG A 60 -10.15 3.84 19.64
N GLU A 61 -11.23 3.11 19.87
CA GLU A 61 -11.25 1.95 20.75
C GLU A 61 -10.32 0.87 20.19
N ILE A 62 -9.45 0.37 21.05
CA ILE A 62 -8.50 -0.70 20.77
C ILE A 62 -9.12 -2.00 21.26
N PHE A 63 -9.02 -3.04 20.43
CA PHE A 63 -9.21 -4.42 20.80
C PHE A 63 -7.91 -5.16 20.47
N ALA A 64 -7.34 -5.87 21.44
CA ALA A 64 -6.08 -6.58 21.29
C ALA A 64 -6.20 -8.04 21.73
N ASN A 65 -5.44 -8.93 21.10
CA ASN A 65 -5.40 -10.35 21.47
C ASN A 65 -4.49 -10.66 22.67
N GLU A 66 -3.67 -9.72 23.10
CA GLU A 66 -2.79 -9.84 24.26
C GLU A 66 -2.58 -8.49 24.96
N ALA A 67 -2.05 -8.52 26.18
CA ALA A 67 -1.72 -7.32 26.96
C ALA A 67 -0.54 -6.56 26.33
N ASP A 68 -0.48 -5.24 26.54
CA ASP A 68 0.74 -4.46 26.35
C ASP A 68 1.71 -4.60 27.53
N GLU A 69 2.93 -4.08 27.39
CA GLU A 69 3.95 -4.20 28.44
C GLU A 69 3.77 -3.20 29.59
N ASN A 70 3.11 -2.06 29.36
CA ASN A 70 2.98 -0.98 30.35
C ASN A 70 1.58 -0.92 31.01
N GLY A 71 0.73 -1.92 30.78
CA GLY A 71 -0.60 -2.05 31.37
C GLY A 71 -1.63 -1.00 30.95
N ILE A 72 -1.49 -0.38 29.77
CA ILE A 72 -2.50 0.55 29.22
C ILE A 72 -3.78 -0.20 28.85
N LEU A 73 -3.64 -1.33 28.16
CA LEU A 73 -4.75 -2.20 27.77
C LEU A 73 -5.23 -2.98 28.99
N LYS A 74 -6.55 -2.99 29.19
CA LYS A 74 -7.20 -3.70 30.29
C LYS A 74 -7.86 -4.97 29.79
N ALA A 75 -7.70 -6.05 30.53
CA ALA A 75 -8.35 -7.31 30.19
C ALA A 75 -9.88 -7.14 30.18
N ASN A 76 -10.51 -7.61 29.12
CA ASN A 76 -11.95 -7.66 28.96
C ASN A 76 -12.32 -9.02 28.36
N SER A 77 -12.76 -9.94 29.22
CA SER A 77 -13.04 -11.33 28.85
C SER A 77 -11.82 -12.01 28.21
N SER A 78 -11.89 -12.41 26.94
CA SER A 78 -10.81 -13.10 26.22
C SER A 78 -9.91 -12.17 25.40
N ILE A 79 -10.10 -10.85 25.49
CA ILE A 79 -9.34 -9.83 24.75
C ILE A 79 -8.90 -8.72 25.71
N TYR A 80 -8.17 -7.74 25.19
CA TYR A 80 -7.76 -6.55 25.92
C TYR A 80 -8.29 -5.30 25.21
N THR A 81 -8.74 -4.32 25.98
CA THR A 81 -9.34 -3.08 25.46
C THR A 81 -8.66 -1.83 25.97
N GLY A 82 -8.69 -0.77 25.17
CA GLY A 82 -8.17 0.55 25.52
C GLY A 82 -8.62 1.61 24.52
N VAL A 83 -8.06 2.81 24.60
CA VAL A 83 -8.31 3.88 23.62
C VAL A 83 -6.98 4.39 23.09
N LEU A 84 -6.82 4.42 21.77
CA LEU A 84 -5.61 4.92 21.13
C LEU A 84 -5.57 6.45 21.22
N SER A 85 -4.48 7.03 21.71
CA SER A 85 -4.32 8.49 21.72
C SER A 85 -4.41 9.07 20.31
N ASP A 86 -5.13 10.17 20.15
CA ASP A 86 -5.26 11.03 18.95
C ASP A 86 -3.94 11.44 18.27
N LYS A 87 -2.82 11.37 19.00
CA LYS A 87 -1.45 11.60 18.53
C LYS A 87 -0.89 10.44 17.70
N ILE A 88 -1.53 9.28 17.72
CA ILE A 88 -1.09 8.10 16.97
C ILE A 88 -2.02 7.91 15.77
N ASN A 89 -1.46 7.88 14.57
CA ASN A 89 -2.22 7.57 13.37
C ASN A 89 -2.66 6.10 13.38
N ILE A 90 -3.85 5.85 12.84
CA ILE A 90 -4.39 4.51 12.68
C ILE A 90 -4.09 4.07 11.25
N ALA A 91 -3.47 2.91 11.05
CA ALA A 91 -3.62 2.17 9.80
C ALA A 91 -3.24 0.69 9.89
N ASN A 92 -3.28 0.04 8.73
CA ASN A 92 -2.99 -1.36 8.51
C ASN A 92 -1.48 -1.51 8.27
N THR A 93 -0.73 -1.79 9.34
CA THR A 93 0.73 -2.01 9.26
C THR A 93 1.28 -2.59 10.57
N ALA A 94 2.58 -2.85 10.62
CA ALA A 94 3.28 -3.17 11.86
C ALA A 94 3.78 -1.91 12.60
N VAL A 95 3.38 -1.75 13.85
CA VAL A 95 3.69 -0.57 14.70
C VAL A 95 4.44 -0.98 15.96
N ASN A 96 5.45 -0.20 16.34
CA ASN A 96 6.05 -0.31 17.68
C ASN A 96 5.26 0.59 18.63
N TRP A 97 4.48 -0.02 19.52
CA TRP A 97 3.64 0.70 20.48
C TRP A 97 3.71 0.02 21.83
N ASN A 98 4.03 0.84 22.85
CA ASN A 98 3.85 0.47 24.24
C ASN A 98 4.59 -0.83 24.64
N GLY A 99 5.87 -0.90 24.25
CA GLY A 99 6.79 -2.01 24.53
C GLY A 99 6.84 -3.10 23.45
N LYS A 100 5.81 -3.22 22.60
CA LYS A 100 5.71 -4.33 21.63
C LYS A 100 5.61 -3.86 20.18
N ARG A 101 5.95 -4.78 19.26
CA ARG A 101 5.67 -4.66 17.83
C ARG A 101 4.35 -5.35 17.50
N TRP A 102 3.33 -4.57 17.21
CA TRP A 102 1.97 -5.04 16.91
C TRP A 102 1.71 -5.04 15.41
N ALA A 103 0.87 -5.96 14.94
CA ALA A 103 0.13 -5.76 13.69
C ALA A 103 -1.13 -4.92 14.01
N MET A 104 -1.20 -3.70 13.50
CA MET A 104 -2.33 -2.80 13.66
C MET A 104 -3.24 -2.91 12.45
N MET A 105 -4.56 -2.96 12.66
CA MET A 105 -5.58 -2.98 11.61
C MET A 105 -6.81 -2.17 12.00
N MET A 106 -7.45 -1.58 11.01
CA MET A 106 -8.70 -0.86 11.17
C MET A 106 -9.93 -1.77 11.12
N LEU A 107 -10.92 -1.44 11.94
CA LEU A 107 -12.27 -1.98 11.87
C LEU A 107 -13.16 -1.17 10.90
N PRO A 108 -14.22 -1.79 10.34
CA PRO A 108 -14.55 -3.21 10.45
C PRO A 108 -13.64 -4.07 9.57
N LEU A 109 -13.32 -5.28 10.04
CA LEU A 109 -12.64 -6.26 9.20
C LEU A 109 -13.58 -6.76 8.09
N PRO A 110 -13.04 -7.30 6.97
CA PRO A 110 -13.86 -7.88 5.91
C PRO A 110 -14.87 -8.90 6.43
N LYS A 111 -16.12 -8.83 5.94
CA LYS A 111 -17.19 -9.78 6.30
C LYS A 111 -16.86 -11.20 5.82
N ASN A 112 -16.36 -11.31 4.58
CA ASN A 112 -15.92 -12.58 4.00
C ASN A 112 -14.73 -13.15 4.80
N LYS A 113 -14.87 -14.40 5.29
CA LYS A 113 -13.86 -15.06 6.12
C LYS A 113 -12.49 -15.12 5.45
N TYR A 114 -12.42 -15.51 4.17
CA TYR A 114 -11.16 -15.65 3.45
C TYR A 114 -10.44 -14.31 3.27
N ASN A 115 -11.19 -13.25 2.95
CA ASN A 115 -10.63 -11.89 2.84
C ASN A 115 -10.13 -11.40 4.21
N ARG A 116 -10.86 -11.69 5.29
CA ARG A 116 -10.46 -11.34 6.66
C ARG A 116 -9.19 -12.07 7.09
N MET A 117 -9.10 -13.38 6.86
CA MET A 117 -7.91 -14.17 7.17
C MET A 117 -6.70 -13.70 6.35
N GLY A 118 -6.90 -13.40 5.06
CA GLY A 118 -5.86 -12.85 4.20
C GLY A 118 -5.30 -11.53 4.73
N LEU A 119 -6.18 -10.58 5.11
CA LEU A 119 -5.77 -9.31 5.71
C LEU A 119 -5.02 -9.51 7.03
N LEU A 120 -5.56 -10.31 7.96
CA LEU A 120 -4.91 -10.58 9.25
C LEU A 120 -3.52 -11.20 9.06
N ALA A 121 -3.37 -12.12 8.11
CA ALA A 121 -2.11 -12.76 7.78
C ALA A 121 -1.11 -11.80 7.13
N HIS A 122 -1.57 -10.96 6.20
CA HIS A 122 -0.77 -9.92 5.54
C HIS A 122 -0.14 -8.98 6.59
N GLU A 123 -0.99 -8.36 7.43
CA GLU A 123 -0.50 -7.38 8.42
C GLU A 123 0.34 -8.04 9.52
N SER A 124 0.01 -9.27 9.89
CA SER A 124 0.81 -10.06 10.83
C SER A 124 2.16 -10.48 10.24
N PHE A 125 2.28 -10.61 8.91
CA PHE A 125 3.55 -10.89 8.26
C PHE A 125 4.52 -9.71 8.40
N HIS A 126 4.07 -8.47 8.20
CA HIS A 126 4.91 -7.27 8.41
C HIS A 126 5.50 -7.16 9.83
N ARG A 127 4.83 -7.75 10.84
CA ARG A 127 5.38 -7.86 12.20
C ARG A 127 6.64 -8.74 12.23
N ILE A 128 6.61 -9.90 11.57
CA ILE A 128 7.71 -10.88 11.58
C ILE A 128 8.73 -10.70 10.45
N GLN A 129 8.39 -9.96 9.40
CA GLN A 129 9.20 -9.80 8.19
C GLN A 129 10.64 -9.36 8.46
N PRO A 130 10.94 -8.39 9.37
CA PRO A 130 12.32 -8.07 9.73
C PRO A 130 13.08 -9.24 10.36
N SER A 131 12.39 -10.06 11.15
CA SER A 131 12.99 -11.24 11.78
C SER A 131 13.26 -12.39 10.79
N LEU A 132 12.75 -12.28 9.55
CA LEU A 132 13.08 -13.17 8.44
C LEU A 132 14.22 -12.60 7.57
N GLY A 133 14.78 -11.43 7.96
CA GLY A 133 15.88 -10.78 7.26
C GLY A 133 15.44 -9.90 6.08
N PHE A 134 14.13 -9.68 5.90
CA PHE A 134 13.62 -8.74 4.89
C PHE A 134 13.59 -7.31 5.42
N GLU A 135 13.91 -6.37 4.54
CA GLU A 135 13.82 -4.95 4.83
C GLU A 135 12.43 -4.41 4.43
N LEU A 136 11.90 -3.48 5.23
CA LEU A 136 10.60 -2.84 4.99
C LEU A 136 10.75 -1.66 4.01
N ASN A 137 11.17 -1.98 2.79
CA ASN A 137 11.39 -0.99 1.74
C ASN A 137 10.04 -0.54 1.13
N ASN A 138 9.84 0.78 1.05
CA ASN A 138 8.59 1.38 0.58
C ASN A 138 8.86 2.44 -0.49
N ILE A 139 9.70 2.08 -1.46
CA ILE A 139 10.14 2.96 -2.54
C ILE A 139 9.01 3.19 -3.56
N GLU A 140 8.94 4.40 -4.10
CA GLU A 140 7.99 4.76 -5.14
C GLU A 140 8.46 4.27 -6.51
N ASN A 141 7.55 3.64 -7.26
CA ASN A 141 7.77 3.18 -8.63
C ASN A 141 7.06 4.10 -9.63
N ASN A 142 7.48 5.37 -9.70
CA ASN A 142 6.80 6.45 -10.43
C ASN A 142 6.64 6.19 -11.94
N HIS A 143 7.46 5.34 -12.54
CA HIS A 143 7.29 4.91 -13.93
C HIS A 143 5.98 4.12 -14.15
N LEU A 144 5.40 3.53 -13.10
CA LEU A 144 4.10 2.87 -13.14
C LEU A 144 2.91 3.85 -13.11
N ASP A 145 3.15 5.15 -13.16
CA ASP A 145 2.13 6.15 -13.52
C ASP A 145 2.34 6.76 -14.91
N GLN A 146 3.44 6.42 -15.58
CA GLN A 146 3.67 6.75 -16.97
C GLN A 146 2.96 5.75 -17.88
N LYS A 147 2.54 6.21 -19.05
CA LYS A 147 1.71 5.44 -19.98
C LYS A 147 2.31 4.06 -20.32
N GLU A 148 3.55 4.02 -20.80
CA GLU A 148 4.20 2.75 -21.20
C GLU A 148 4.38 1.81 -19.99
N GLY A 149 4.79 2.35 -18.84
CA GLY A 149 4.88 1.58 -17.60
C GLY A 149 3.56 0.91 -17.20
N ARG A 150 2.44 1.64 -17.31
CA ARG A 150 1.10 1.08 -17.04
C ARG A 150 0.67 0.07 -18.08
N ILE A 151 0.86 0.34 -19.37
CA ILE A 151 0.49 -0.58 -20.45
C ILE A 151 1.14 -1.95 -20.24
N TYR A 152 2.46 -2.00 -20.07
CA TYR A 152 3.16 -3.27 -19.96
C TYR A 152 2.94 -3.99 -18.61
N LEU A 153 2.65 -3.26 -17.53
CA LEU A 153 2.20 -3.89 -16.27
C LEU A 153 0.81 -4.51 -16.45
N ARG A 154 -0.12 -3.83 -17.14
CA ARG A 154 -1.45 -4.37 -17.40
C ARG A 154 -1.39 -5.60 -18.30
N LEU A 155 -0.55 -5.60 -19.33
CA LEU A 155 -0.28 -6.76 -20.18
C LEU A 155 0.32 -7.94 -19.39
N GLU A 156 1.28 -7.67 -18.51
CA GLU A 156 1.82 -8.67 -17.56
C GLU A 156 0.69 -9.30 -16.74
N LEU A 157 -0.18 -8.48 -16.15
CA LEU A 157 -1.28 -8.95 -15.30
C LEU A 157 -2.38 -9.68 -16.09
N GLU A 158 -2.69 -9.27 -17.32
CA GLU A 158 -3.59 -10.02 -18.22
C GLU A 158 -3.03 -11.41 -18.55
N ALA A 159 -1.73 -11.50 -18.83
CA ALA A 159 -1.07 -12.79 -19.04
C ALA A 159 -1.10 -13.66 -17.78
N LEU A 160 -0.93 -13.07 -16.60
CA LEU A 160 -1.05 -13.77 -15.33
C LEU A 160 -2.48 -14.26 -15.04
N LYS A 161 -3.53 -13.50 -15.41
CA LYS A 161 -4.93 -13.98 -15.35
C LYS A 161 -5.12 -15.23 -16.20
N LYS A 162 -4.60 -15.25 -17.44
CA LYS A 162 -4.66 -16.44 -18.29
C LYS A 162 -3.83 -17.61 -17.75
N ALA A 163 -2.67 -17.34 -17.15
CA ALA A 163 -1.86 -18.36 -16.48
C ALA A 163 -2.62 -19.06 -15.33
N LEU A 164 -3.35 -18.30 -14.50
CA LEU A 164 -4.18 -18.85 -13.42
C LEU A 164 -5.32 -19.75 -13.92
N LYS A 165 -5.82 -19.48 -15.14
CA LYS A 165 -6.96 -20.18 -15.76
C LYS A 165 -6.53 -21.26 -16.76
N SER A 166 -5.24 -21.48 -16.95
CA SER A 166 -4.72 -22.45 -17.92
C SER A 166 -5.16 -23.88 -17.61
N ALA A 167 -5.61 -24.60 -18.62
CA ALA A 167 -6.04 -25.99 -18.49
C ALA A 167 -4.86 -26.97 -18.65
N SER A 168 -3.82 -26.56 -19.39
CA SER A 168 -2.64 -27.39 -19.65
C SER A 168 -1.33 -26.76 -19.13
N LYS A 169 -0.31 -27.60 -18.92
CA LYS A 169 1.06 -27.14 -18.60
C LYS A 169 1.66 -26.29 -19.71
N LYS A 170 1.29 -26.53 -20.97
CA LYS A 170 1.79 -25.80 -22.14
C LYS A 170 1.25 -24.36 -22.13
N GLU A 171 -0.07 -24.20 -21.99
CA GLU A 171 -0.72 -22.87 -21.88
C GLU A 171 -0.18 -22.10 -20.68
N LEU A 172 -0.05 -22.77 -19.51
CA LEU A 172 0.52 -22.15 -18.32
C LEU A 172 1.93 -21.61 -18.59
N GLN A 173 2.78 -22.40 -19.25
CA GLN A 173 4.15 -22.00 -19.57
C GLN A 173 4.20 -20.82 -20.55
N GLU A 174 3.32 -20.84 -21.55
CA GLU A 174 3.20 -19.78 -22.55
C GLU A 174 2.81 -18.45 -21.89
N HIS A 175 1.74 -18.44 -21.11
CA HIS A 175 1.27 -17.23 -20.42
C HIS A 175 2.28 -16.71 -19.39
N LEU A 176 2.95 -17.59 -18.64
CA LEU A 176 4.03 -17.20 -17.72
C LEU A 176 5.22 -16.57 -18.46
N THR A 177 5.59 -17.12 -19.62
CA THR A 177 6.68 -16.59 -20.44
C THR A 177 6.33 -15.20 -20.98
N ASN A 178 5.10 -15.02 -21.48
CA ASN A 178 4.63 -13.72 -21.96
C ASN A 178 4.56 -12.69 -20.83
N ALA A 179 4.02 -13.04 -19.65
CA ALA A 179 3.99 -12.15 -18.49
C ALA A 179 5.39 -11.65 -18.11
N LEU A 180 6.36 -12.55 -18.00
CA LEU A 180 7.75 -12.21 -17.68
C LEU A 180 8.44 -11.42 -18.81
N THR A 181 8.03 -11.63 -20.06
CA THR A 181 8.53 -10.87 -21.22
C THR A 181 8.02 -9.43 -21.19
N PHE A 182 6.72 -9.20 -20.90
CA PHE A 182 6.17 -7.86 -20.70
C PHE A 182 6.86 -7.13 -19.55
N ARG A 183 7.10 -7.83 -18.43
CA ARG A 183 7.87 -7.30 -17.29
C ARG A 183 9.28 -6.89 -17.71
N LYS A 184 10.04 -7.77 -18.39
CA LYS A 184 11.42 -7.45 -18.81
C LYS A 184 11.48 -6.30 -19.80
N TYR A 185 10.54 -6.24 -20.74
CA TYR A 185 10.46 -5.11 -21.67
C TYR A 185 10.17 -3.81 -20.92
N ARG A 186 9.18 -3.81 -20.01
CA ARG A 186 8.88 -2.65 -19.14
C ARG A 186 10.10 -2.19 -18.35
N HIS A 187 10.87 -3.12 -17.78
CA HIS A 187 12.11 -2.78 -17.06
C HIS A 187 13.19 -2.16 -17.96
N SER A 188 13.24 -2.57 -19.23
CA SER A 188 14.20 -2.01 -20.20
C SER A 188 13.92 -0.53 -20.56
N LEU A 189 12.67 -0.07 -20.39
CA LEU A 189 12.28 1.32 -20.66
C LEU A 189 12.70 2.29 -19.55
N TYR A 190 12.88 1.80 -18.32
CA TYR A 190 13.05 2.62 -17.13
C TYR A 190 14.24 2.16 -16.29
N LYS A 191 15.34 2.91 -16.33
CA LYS A 191 16.56 2.60 -15.57
C LYS A 191 16.25 2.46 -14.07
N GLY A 192 16.63 1.32 -13.48
CA GLY A 192 16.46 1.03 -12.06
C GLY A 192 15.05 0.57 -11.64
N SER A 193 14.10 0.50 -12.58
CA SER A 193 12.75 0.00 -12.30
C SER A 193 12.73 -1.46 -11.84
N ASP A 194 13.61 -2.29 -12.40
CA ASP A 194 13.82 -3.67 -11.98
C ASP A 194 14.15 -3.80 -10.49
N SER A 195 15.09 -2.98 -10.03
CA SER A 195 15.55 -2.98 -8.64
C SER A 195 14.50 -2.36 -7.71
N ASN A 196 13.91 -1.23 -8.08
CA ASN A 196 12.93 -0.52 -7.26
C ASN A 196 11.63 -1.31 -7.10
N GLU A 197 11.15 -1.95 -8.18
CA GLU A 197 9.96 -2.80 -8.10
C GLU A 197 10.23 -4.01 -7.23
N ASN A 198 11.39 -4.65 -7.39
CA ASN A 198 11.78 -5.80 -6.60
C ASN A 198 11.79 -5.49 -5.09
N LEU A 199 12.24 -4.31 -4.68
CA LEU A 199 12.20 -3.89 -3.28
C LEU A 199 10.78 -3.83 -2.73
N LEU A 200 9.82 -3.31 -3.50
CA LEU A 200 8.42 -3.26 -3.07
C LEU A 200 7.75 -4.64 -3.15
N GLU A 201 8.09 -5.46 -4.14
CA GLU A 201 7.64 -6.86 -4.26
C GLU A 201 8.12 -7.73 -3.09
N LEU A 202 9.35 -7.53 -2.61
CA LEU A 202 9.88 -8.16 -1.39
C LEU A 202 9.28 -7.61 -0.10
N ASN A 203 8.71 -6.39 -0.12
CA ASN A 203 8.04 -5.83 1.04
C ASN A 203 6.56 -6.24 1.09
N GLU A 204 5.79 -5.80 0.09
CA GLU A 204 4.33 -5.94 0.03
C GLU A 204 3.90 -7.24 -0.68
N GLY A 205 4.61 -7.62 -1.75
CA GLY A 205 4.22 -8.75 -2.57
C GLY A 205 4.29 -10.10 -1.84
N ILE A 206 5.33 -10.32 -1.02
CA ILE A 206 5.45 -11.52 -0.20
C ILE A 206 4.49 -11.52 1.00
N ALA A 207 4.13 -10.34 1.52
CA ALA A 207 3.13 -10.19 2.57
C ALA A 207 1.74 -10.59 2.02
N GLU A 208 1.41 -10.10 0.82
CA GLU A 208 0.15 -10.45 0.16
C GLU A 208 0.11 -11.92 -0.27
N PHE A 209 1.21 -12.48 -0.76
CA PHE A 209 1.31 -13.93 -1.01
C PHE A 209 1.04 -14.74 0.27
N THR A 210 1.60 -14.31 1.40
CA THR A 210 1.36 -14.94 2.70
C THR A 210 -0.13 -14.90 3.07
N GLY A 211 -0.78 -13.74 2.87
CA GLY A 211 -2.23 -13.59 3.03
C GLY A 211 -3.03 -14.53 2.15
N VAL A 212 -2.66 -14.68 0.87
CA VAL A 212 -3.31 -15.58 -0.08
C VAL A 212 -3.26 -17.04 0.40
N ILE A 213 -2.10 -17.53 0.85
CA ILE A 213 -1.97 -18.92 1.31
C ILE A 213 -2.72 -19.16 2.62
N VAL A 214 -2.51 -18.28 3.61
CA VAL A 214 -3.11 -18.44 4.96
C VAL A 214 -4.63 -18.25 4.95
N SER A 215 -5.18 -17.58 3.92
CA SER A 215 -6.62 -17.42 3.79
C SER A 215 -7.39 -18.74 3.76
N GLY A 216 -6.76 -19.85 3.33
CA GLY A 216 -7.38 -21.17 3.29
C GLY A 216 -8.37 -21.37 2.13
N ARG A 217 -8.30 -20.53 1.09
CA ARG A 217 -9.08 -20.71 -0.15
C ARG A 217 -8.66 -22.00 -0.87
N ASN A 218 -9.63 -22.69 -1.48
CA ASN A 218 -9.33 -23.79 -2.40
C ASN A 218 -8.77 -23.26 -3.73
N LYS A 219 -8.30 -24.15 -4.60
CA LYS A 219 -7.65 -23.78 -5.87
C LYS A 219 -8.49 -22.84 -6.75
N THR A 220 -9.78 -23.16 -6.94
CA THR A 220 -10.68 -22.35 -7.78
C THR A 220 -10.92 -20.99 -7.14
N GLN A 221 -11.23 -20.97 -5.83
CA GLN A 221 -11.44 -19.73 -5.08
C GLN A 221 -10.21 -18.82 -5.09
N THR A 222 -9.00 -19.38 -5.01
CA THR A 222 -7.76 -18.59 -5.06
C THR A 222 -7.53 -18.01 -6.46
N ALA A 223 -7.77 -18.79 -7.52
CA ALA A 223 -7.65 -18.29 -8.88
C ALA A 223 -8.66 -17.17 -9.17
N ASP A 224 -9.91 -17.33 -8.72
CA ASP A 224 -10.95 -16.29 -8.84
C ASP A 224 -10.56 -15.04 -8.06
N PHE A 225 -10.16 -15.18 -6.79
CA PHE A 225 -9.74 -14.06 -5.94
C PHE A 225 -8.59 -13.24 -6.56
N LEU A 226 -7.57 -13.90 -7.10
CA LEU A 226 -6.44 -13.22 -7.74
C LEU A 226 -6.84 -12.53 -9.05
N VAL A 227 -7.69 -13.17 -9.87
CA VAL A 227 -8.21 -12.58 -11.12
C VAL A 227 -9.08 -11.35 -10.84
N ASP A 228 -10.01 -11.45 -9.89
CA ASP A 228 -10.88 -10.35 -9.49
C ASP A 228 -10.07 -9.20 -8.89
N GLY A 229 -9.06 -9.51 -8.07
CA GLY A 229 -8.12 -8.53 -7.55
C GLY A 229 -7.40 -7.75 -8.65
N ILE A 230 -6.96 -8.42 -9.73
CA ILE A 230 -6.35 -7.75 -10.90
C ILE A 230 -7.37 -6.87 -11.62
N ASN A 231 -8.60 -7.34 -11.81
CA ASN A 231 -9.64 -6.57 -12.49
C ASN A 231 -10.02 -5.30 -11.70
N ASP A 232 -10.06 -5.38 -10.38
CA ASP A 232 -10.28 -4.23 -9.52
C ASP A 232 -9.06 -3.29 -9.49
N PHE A 233 -7.85 -3.85 -9.47
CA PHE A 233 -6.61 -3.09 -9.51
C PHE A 233 -6.52 -2.16 -10.73
N PHE A 234 -6.99 -2.59 -11.91
CA PHE A 234 -6.98 -1.76 -13.12
C PHE A 234 -7.80 -0.46 -12.99
N LYS A 235 -8.72 -0.39 -12.02
CA LYS A 235 -9.51 0.82 -11.75
C LYS A 235 -8.76 1.84 -10.89
N ASN A 236 -7.60 1.48 -10.33
CA ASN A 236 -6.84 2.38 -9.47
C ASN A 236 -6.25 3.56 -10.26
N ALA A 237 -6.33 4.75 -9.64
CA ALA A 237 -5.77 5.97 -10.18
C ALA A 237 -4.24 5.94 -10.24
N THR A 238 -3.57 5.14 -9.41
CA THR A 238 -2.12 4.93 -9.46
C THR A 238 -1.75 3.47 -9.20
N PHE A 239 -0.64 3.02 -9.80
CA PHE A 239 -0.06 1.69 -9.62
C PHE A 239 1.26 1.69 -8.83
N VAL A 240 1.79 2.88 -8.52
CA VAL A 240 3.16 3.14 -8.02
C VAL A 240 3.52 2.35 -6.76
N ARG A 241 2.53 2.12 -5.88
CA ARG A 241 2.71 1.38 -4.62
C ARG A 241 1.85 0.13 -4.51
N SER A 242 0.97 -0.12 -5.48
CA SER A 242 -0.07 -1.16 -5.38
C SER A 242 0.15 -2.34 -6.32
N PHE A 243 1.06 -2.24 -7.31
CA PHE A 243 1.30 -3.33 -8.26
C PHE A 243 1.79 -4.62 -7.58
N ALA A 244 2.60 -4.51 -6.51
CA ALA A 244 3.21 -5.64 -5.82
C ALA A 244 2.18 -6.61 -5.23
N TYR A 245 1.00 -6.12 -4.84
CA TYR A 245 -0.12 -6.92 -4.33
C TYR A 245 -0.78 -7.78 -5.42
N HIS A 246 -0.46 -7.54 -6.70
CA HIS A 246 -1.08 -8.24 -7.84
C HIS A 246 -0.08 -9.00 -8.70
N THR A 247 1.23 -8.79 -8.51
CA THR A 247 2.28 -9.53 -9.20
C THR A 247 2.75 -10.76 -8.41
N VAL A 248 3.47 -10.55 -7.31
CA VAL A 248 4.09 -11.61 -6.49
C VAL A 248 3.07 -12.62 -5.98
N PRO A 249 1.84 -12.25 -5.55
CA PRO A 249 0.87 -13.24 -5.10
C PRO A 249 0.47 -14.22 -6.20
N VAL A 250 0.43 -13.79 -7.46
CA VAL A 250 0.11 -14.68 -8.59
C VAL A 250 1.30 -15.57 -8.94
N TYR A 251 2.48 -14.99 -9.16
CA TYR A 251 3.69 -15.77 -9.42
C TYR A 251 3.99 -16.75 -8.28
N GLY A 252 3.94 -16.26 -7.05
CA GLY A 252 4.16 -17.01 -5.83
C GLY A 252 3.14 -18.13 -5.65
N TYR A 253 1.84 -17.89 -5.91
CA TYR A 253 0.83 -18.94 -5.84
C TYR A 253 1.04 -20.03 -6.90
N LEU A 254 1.30 -19.63 -8.15
CA LEU A 254 1.60 -20.57 -9.24
C LEU A 254 2.85 -21.40 -8.95
N LEU A 255 3.88 -20.78 -8.36
CA LEU A 255 5.11 -21.47 -7.96
C LEU A 255 4.90 -22.37 -6.73
N TYR A 256 4.11 -21.93 -5.75
CA TYR A 256 3.77 -22.69 -4.55
C TYR A 256 3.05 -24.01 -4.86
N ASN A 257 2.39 -24.12 -6.02
CA ASN A 257 1.81 -25.37 -6.48
C ASN A 257 2.85 -26.36 -7.06
N LYS A 258 4.08 -25.91 -7.33
CA LYS A 258 5.20 -26.74 -7.81
C LYS A 258 6.26 -26.96 -6.73
N ASP A 259 6.52 -25.94 -5.92
CA ASP A 259 7.55 -25.91 -4.87
C ASP A 259 6.98 -25.19 -3.66
N LYS A 260 6.54 -25.96 -2.65
CA LYS A 260 5.93 -25.42 -1.42
C LYS A 260 6.89 -24.55 -0.59
N GLU A 261 8.18 -24.69 -0.86
CA GLU A 261 9.28 -24.11 -0.10
C GLU A 261 9.93 -22.92 -0.80
N TRP A 262 9.41 -22.47 -1.94
CA TRP A 262 10.03 -21.42 -2.76
C TRP A 262 10.28 -20.13 -1.97
N ASN A 263 9.31 -19.72 -1.14
CA ASN A 263 9.36 -18.49 -0.36
C ASN A 263 10.42 -18.54 0.75
N LYS A 264 10.83 -19.74 1.20
CA LYS A 264 11.93 -19.92 2.17
C LYS A 264 13.32 -19.89 1.50
N LYS A 265 13.38 -19.92 0.17
CA LYS A 265 14.63 -19.88 -0.61
C LYS A 265 15.02 -18.47 -1.05
N ILE A 266 14.14 -17.49 -0.86
CA ILE A 266 14.40 -16.09 -1.19
C ILE A 266 14.90 -15.32 0.03
N THR A 267 15.60 -14.22 -0.20
CA THR A 267 16.14 -13.31 0.83
C THR A 267 15.90 -11.87 0.40
N ALA A 268 16.23 -10.90 1.26
CA ALA A 268 16.18 -9.47 0.90
C ALA A 268 17.00 -9.09 -0.33
N LYS A 269 17.97 -9.93 -0.74
CA LYS A 269 18.84 -9.69 -1.91
C LYS A 269 18.38 -10.43 -3.17
N THR A 270 17.30 -11.20 -3.09
CA THR A 270 16.82 -11.98 -4.23
C THR A 270 16.18 -11.05 -5.26
N ASP A 271 16.63 -11.13 -6.51
CA ASP A 271 15.91 -10.62 -7.67
C ASP A 271 14.78 -11.59 -8.02
N LEU A 272 13.55 -11.22 -7.67
CA LEU A 272 12.34 -12.02 -7.86
C LEU A 272 12.04 -12.25 -9.33
N THR A 273 12.34 -11.30 -10.21
CA THR A 273 12.11 -11.47 -11.64
C THR A 273 12.99 -12.58 -12.21
N ASN A 274 14.29 -12.53 -11.93
CA ASN A 274 15.22 -13.56 -12.35
C ASN A 274 14.96 -14.90 -11.64
N TYR A 275 14.53 -14.86 -10.37
CA TYR A 275 14.11 -16.04 -9.62
C TYR A 275 12.91 -16.74 -10.28
N PHE A 276 11.85 -16.00 -10.62
CA PHE A 276 10.66 -16.57 -11.29
C PHE A 276 10.98 -17.06 -12.70
N ILE A 277 11.78 -16.34 -13.50
CA ILE A 277 12.25 -16.81 -14.80
C ILE A 277 12.92 -18.17 -14.68
N LYS A 278 13.84 -18.32 -13.72
CA LYS A 278 14.54 -19.58 -13.46
C LYS A 278 13.59 -20.68 -12.97
N ALA A 279 12.75 -20.37 -11.97
CA ALA A 279 11.85 -21.33 -11.35
C ALA A 279 10.78 -21.88 -12.32
N PHE A 280 10.32 -21.05 -13.25
CA PHE A 280 9.39 -21.47 -14.30
C PHE A 280 10.07 -21.96 -15.57
N ASN A 281 11.41 -21.96 -15.64
CA ASN A 281 12.17 -22.30 -16.85
C ASN A 281 11.69 -21.51 -18.08
N SER A 282 11.35 -20.23 -17.88
CA SER A 282 10.83 -19.36 -18.92
C SER A 282 11.97 -18.85 -19.80
N LYS A 283 11.88 -19.08 -21.11
CA LYS A 283 12.88 -18.61 -22.08
C LYS A 283 12.48 -17.24 -22.58
N ILE A 284 13.13 -16.20 -22.06
CA ILE A 284 12.89 -14.82 -22.49
C ILE A 284 13.71 -14.55 -23.75
N ALA A 285 13.06 -14.09 -24.82
CA ALA A 285 13.72 -13.75 -26.08
C ALA A 285 14.60 -12.50 -25.92
N GLY A 286 15.68 -12.42 -26.71
CA GLY A 286 16.55 -11.24 -26.75
C GLY A 286 15.90 -10.04 -27.44
N ASP A 287 15.09 -10.29 -28.47
CA ASP A 287 14.31 -9.27 -29.18
C ASP A 287 12.96 -9.04 -28.48
N LEU A 288 13.01 -8.34 -27.35
CA LEU A 288 11.84 -8.10 -26.51
C LEU A 288 10.77 -7.26 -27.22
N PHE A 289 11.17 -6.28 -28.05
CA PHE A 289 10.23 -5.35 -28.66
C PHE A 289 9.27 -6.05 -29.63
N GLU A 290 9.81 -6.84 -30.56
CA GLU A 290 8.97 -7.54 -31.55
C GLU A 290 8.09 -8.61 -30.89
N VAL A 291 8.62 -9.31 -29.86
CA VAL A 291 7.84 -10.30 -29.13
C VAL A 291 6.69 -9.65 -28.36
N VAL A 292 6.95 -8.54 -27.64
CA VAL A 292 5.92 -7.83 -26.89
C VAL A 292 4.85 -7.27 -27.82
N LYS A 293 5.24 -6.66 -28.94
CA LYS A 293 4.30 -6.12 -29.93
C LYS A 293 3.34 -7.19 -30.44
N ARG A 294 3.88 -8.35 -30.83
CA ARG A 294 3.07 -9.48 -31.31
C ARG A 294 2.19 -10.06 -30.20
N SER A 295 2.76 -10.32 -29.02
CA SER A 295 2.02 -10.97 -27.94
C SER A 295 0.96 -10.07 -27.32
N ALA A 296 1.09 -8.74 -27.38
CA ALA A 296 0.12 -7.81 -26.79
C ALA A 296 -1.31 -7.98 -27.36
N GLU A 297 -1.44 -8.42 -28.62
CA GLU A 297 -2.74 -8.71 -29.26
C GLU A 297 -3.54 -9.77 -28.48
N ASP A 298 -2.86 -10.76 -27.90
CA ASP A 298 -3.49 -11.83 -27.12
C ASP A 298 -3.93 -11.39 -25.72
N TYR A 299 -3.55 -10.20 -25.25
CA TYR A 299 -3.78 -9.74 -23.88
C TYR A 299 -4.43 -8.35 -23.82
N ASN A 300 -5.34 -8.06 -24.76
CA ASN A 300 -6.11 -6.80 -24.82
C ASN A 300 -5.25 -5.55 -25.06
N GLY A 301 -4.09 -5.67 -25.71
CA GLY A 301 -3.12 -4.57 -25.86
C GLY A 301 -3.69 -3.29 -26.48
N SER A 302 -4.52 -3.41 -27.51
CA SER A 302 -5.14 -2.24 -28.15
C SER A 302 -6.07 -1.48 -27.21
N ALA A 303 -6.94 -2.19 -26.48
CA ALA A 303 -7.86 -1.59 -25.51
C ALA A 303 -7.11 -0.94 -24.33
N ILE A 304 -6.11 -1.64 -23.79
CA ILE A 304 -5.25 -1.11 -22.72
C ILE A 304 -4.55 0.17 -23.16
N THR A 305 -3.99 0.19 -24.38
CA THR A 305 -3.29 1.35 -24.92
C THR A 305 -4.22 2.56 -25.08
N GLU A 306 -5.43 2.35 -25.59
CA GLU A 306 -6.43 3.41 -25.72
C GLU A 306 -6.84 3.99 -24.36
N GLU A 307 -7.10 3.12 -23.38
CA GLU A 307 -7.47 3.53 -22.02
C GLU A 307 -6.34 4.31 -21.32
N GLU A 308 -5.10 3.83 -21.38
CA GLU A 308 -3.95 4.50 -20.76
C GLU A 308 -3.61 5.81 -21.46
N THR A 309 -3.84 5.92 -22.77
CA THR A 309 -3.71 7.20 -23.50
C THR A 309 -4.73 8.24 -23.00
N LYS A 310 -6.01 7.86 -22.88
CA LYS A 310 -7.05 8.75 -22.34
C LYS A 310 -6.78 9.14 -20.88
N ARG A 311 -6.27 8.20 -20.06
CA ARG A 311 -5.89 8.47 -18.67
C ARG A 311 -4.69 9.43 -18.59
N GLU A 312 -3.67 9.25 -19.41
CA GLU A 312 -2.52 10.15 -19.48
C GLU A 312 -2.94 11.60 -19.79
N GLU A 313 -3.82 11.80 -20.76
CA GLU A 313 -4.35 13.13 -21.12
C GLU A 313 -5.11 13.80 -19.97
N LYS A 314 -5.97 13.05 -19.27
CA LYS A 314 -6.68 13.54 -18.08
C LYS A 314 -5.71 13.89 -16.95
N THR A 315 -4.72 13.04 -16.72
CA THR A 315 -3.72 13.23 -15.66
C THR A 315 -2.87 14.47 -15.91
N LYS A 316 -2.48 14.75 -17.17
CA LYS A 316 -1.75 15.97 -17.54
C LYS A 316 -2.52 17.24 -17.17
N LYS A 317 -3.83 17.27 -17.42
CA LYS A 317 -4.70 18.40 -17.02
C LYS A 317 -4.75 18.58 -15.51
N LEU A 318 -4.96 17.48 -14.79
CA LEU A 318 -5.04 17.49 -13.33
C LEU A 318 -3.71 17.93 -12.67
N ILE A 319 -2.58 17.49 -13.21
CA ILE A 319 -1.24 17.93 -12.76
C ILE A 319 -1.10 19.45 -12.95
N ALA A 320 -1.53 20.00 -14.09
CA ALA A 320 -1.49 21.44 -14.33
C ALA A 320 -2.33 22.21 -13.29
N GLU A 321 -3.55 21.74 -13.00
CA GLU A 321 -4.41 22.33 -11.97
C GLU A 321 -3.73 22.34 -10.59
N TYR A 322 -3.09 21.25 -10.19
CA TYR A 322 -2.38 21.19 -8.92
C TYR A 322 -1.10 22.03 -8.87
N LYS A 323 -0.35 22.14 -9.97
CA LYS A 323 0.80 23.07 -10.06
C LYS A 323 0.33 24.50 -9.83
N THR A 324 -0.77 24.89 -10.48
CA THR A 324 -1.37 26.20 -10.27
C THR A 324 -1.82 26.39 -8.82
N LYS A 325 -2.48 25.40 -8.22
CA LYS A 325 -3.03 25.50 -6.85
C LYS A 325 -1.95 25.55 -5.75
N PHE A 326 -0.90 24.75 -5.85
CA PHE A 326 0.04 24.51 -4.75
C PHE A 326 1.47 25.01 -4.97
N ILE A 327 1.77 25.57 -6.15
CA ILE A 327 3.10 26.06 -6.50
C ILE A 327 3.04 27.49 -7.03
N GLU A 328 2.22 27.74 -8.06
CA GLU A 328 2.22 29.02 -8.78
C GLU A 328 1.42 30.10 -8.05
N ASN A 329 0.22 29.75 -7.57
CA ASN A 329 -0.61 30.69 -6.81
C ASN A 329 -0.14 30.81 -5.35
N PRO A 330 -0.47 31.93 -4.68
CA PRO A 330 -0.24 32.08 -3.26
C PRO A 330 -0.85 30.92 -2.46
N HIS A 331 -0.03 30.27 -1.65
CA HIS A 331 -0.36 29.05 -0.93
C HIS A 331 0.23 29.04 0.47
N PHE A 332 -0.19 28.10 1.30
CA PHE A 332 0.27 27.95 2.67
C PHE A 332 1.30 26.82 2.74
N GLU A 333 2.55 27.17 3.08
CA GLU A 333 3.60 26.19 3.37
C GLU A 333 3.73 25.91 4.87
N ILE A 334 3.73 24.63 5.22
CA ILE A 334 3.94 24.15 6.60
C ILE A 334 5.17 23.25 6.61
N LYS A 335 6.21 23.64 7.34
CA LYS A 335 7.41 22.82 7.54
C LYS A 335 7.19 21.80 8.66
N PHE A 336 7.72 20.60 8.48
CA PHE A 336 7.62 19.56 9.49
C PHE A 336 8.73 19.64 10.53
N GLU A 337 8.42 19.22 11.76
CA GLU A 337 9.41 19.06 12.83
C GLU A 337 9.55 17.60 13.27
N LYS A 338 8.42 16.93 13.50
CA LYS A 338 8.29 15.54 13.94
C LYS A 338 6.97 14.97 13.42
N MET A 339 6.82 14.99 12.10
CA MET A 339 5.59 14.56 11.44
C MET A 339 5.31 13.07 11.61
N ASN A 340 4.03 12.74 11.59
CA ASN A 340 3.49 11.41 11.37
C ASN A 340 2.28 11.55 10.43
N VAL A 341 2.21 10.74 9.38
CA VAL A 341 1.30 10.95 8.25
C VAL A 341 0.41 9.72 8.04
N SER A 342 -0.84 9.95 7.67
CA SER A 342 -1.82 8.94 7.26
C SER A 342 -2.55 9.40 5.98
N PHE A 343 -2.66 8.55 4.97
CA PHE A 343 -3.27 8.89 3.67
C PHE A 343 -3.75 7.63 2.91
N ASP A 344 -4.58 7.80 1.87
CA ASP A 344 -4.91 6.73 0.93
C ASP A 344 -3.85 6.64 -0.19
N PRO A 345 -3.07 5.56 -0.30
CA PRO A 345 -2.02 5.44 -1.30
C PRO A 345 -2.53 5.23 -2.74
N ARG A 346 -3.84 5.02 -2.94
CA ARG A 346 -4.42 4.65 -4.25
C ARG A 346 -4.84 5.83 -5.12
N ASN A 347 -4.80 7.04 -4.58
CA ASN A 347 -5.26 8.27 -5.26
C ASN A 347 -4.18 9.37 -5.31
N ILE A 348 -2.96 9.08 -4.85
CA ILE A 348 -1.86 10.03 -4.88
C ILE A 348 -1.41 10.33 -6.32
N ILE A 349 -0.91 11.54 -6.54
CA ILE A 349 -0.55 12.03 -7.88
C ILE A 349 0.86 12.63 -7.81
N PRO A 350 1.88 11.93 -8.33
CA PRO A 350 3.22 12.49 -8.45
C PRO A 350 3.25 13.69 -9.41
N ILE A 351 3.96 14.76 -9.03
CA ILE A 351 4.21 15.95 -9.84
C ILE A 351 5.72 16.09 -10.05
N GLU A 352 6.23 15.45 -11.10
CA GLU A 352 7.61 15.60 -11.59
C GLU A 352 8.65 15.62 -10.44
N ASP A 353 9.47 16.68 -10.37
CA ASP A 353 10.46 16.95 -9.33
C ASP A 353 9.90 17.79 -8.17
N LYS A 354 8.61 18.10 -8.17
CA LYS A 354 7.95 19.03 -7.24
C LYS A 354 7.35 18.35 -6.03
N GLY A 355 7.08 17.05 -6.10
CA GLY A 355 6.57 16.25 -4.99
C GLY A 355 5.35 15.42 -5.37
N THR A 356 4.52 15.09 -4.40
CA THR A 356 3.33 14.25 -4.58
C THR A 356 2.11 14.91 -3.98
N VAL A 357 1.02 14.99 -4.75
CA VAL A 357 -0.27 15.46 -4.26
C VAL A 357 -1.01 14.32 -3.59
N TYR A 358 -1.51 14.61 -2.39
CA TYR A 358 -2.37 13.76 -1.59
C TYR A 358 -3.77 14.37 -1.56
N PRO A 359 -4.75 13.81 -2.27
CA PRO A 359 -6.14 14.30 -2.23
C PRO A 359 -6.69 14.34 -0.81
N ASN A 360 -6.39 13.31 -0.01
CA ASN A 360 -6.66 13.26 1.41
C ASN A 360 -5.41 12.87 2.19
N ILE A 361 -5.16 13.59 3.28
CA ILE A 361 -4.01 13.35 4.16
C ILE A 361 -4.29 13.90 5.56
N ARG A 362 -3.87 13.15 6.57
CA ARG A 362 -3.82 13.60 7.96
C ARG A 362 -2.40 13.61 8.45
N ILE A 363 -1.97 14.73 9.01
CA ILE A 363 -0.62 14.93 9.53
C ILE A 363 -0.73 15.33 10.99
N THR A 364 0.01 14.64 11.85
CA THR A 364 0.24 15.06 13.22
C THR A 364 1.70 15.47 13.36
N ASP A 365 1.96 16.63 13.94
CA ASP A 365 3.30 17.13 14.21
C ASP A 365 3.29 17.90 15.54
N LYS A 366 4.43 18.46 15.95
CA LYS A 366 4.52 19.34 17.13
C LYS A 366 3.67 20.59 17.01
N TRP A 367 3.51 21.12 15.78
CA TRP A 367 2.68 22.29 15.54
C TRP A 367 1.18 22.00 15.60
N GLY A 368 0.77 20.72 15.64
CA GLY A 368 -0.64 20.34 15.75
C GLY A 368 -1.05 19.27 14.75
N ILE A 369 -2.30 19.36 14.29
CA ILE A 369 -2.94 18.34 13.45
C ILE A 369 -3.53 19.00 12.20
N LEU A 370 -3.06 18.59 11.03
CA LEU A 370 -3.63 18.97 9.74
C LEU A 370 -4.46 17.82 9.19
N THR A 371 -5.71 18.10 8.81
CA THR A 371 -6.58 17.18 8.08
C THR A 371 -6.97 17.82 6.76
N VAL A 372 -6.69 17.12 5.65
CA VAL A 372 -6.95 17.58 4.28
C VAL A 372 -7.86 16.60 3.58
N GLU A 373 -8.84 17.13 2.86
CA GLU A 373 -9.81 16.42 2.03
C GLU A 373 -9.85 16.93 0.57
N ASN A 374 -9.22 18.08 0.27
CA ASN A 374 -9.19 18.68 -1.07
C ASN A 374 -7.77 19.03 -1.57
N GLY A 375 -6.86 18.08 -1.40
CA GLY A 375 -5.51 18.11 -1.96
C GLY A 375 -4.49 18.86 -1.11
N ALA A 376 -3.30 18.28 -1.02
CA ALA A 376 -2.10 18.92 -0.50
C ALA A 376 -0.86 18.39 -1.22
N LEU A 377 0.13 19.24 -1.48
CA LEU A 377 1.38 18.86 -2.12
C LEU A 377 2.46 18.62 -1.07
N MET A 378 2.87 17.37 -0.88
CA MET A 378 4.02 16.99 -0.08
C MET A 378 5.31 17.23 -0.88
N SER A 379 6.30 17.88 -0.29
CA SER A 379 7.60 18.07 -0.96
C SER A 379 8.33 16.74 -1.19
N PRO A 380 9.24 16.64 -2.18
CA PRO A 380 9.98 15.40 -2.45
C PRO A 380 10.83 14.94 -1.26
N ASN A 381 11.33 15.90 -0.48
CA ASN A 381 12.16 15.65 0.70
C ASN A 381 11.34 15.38 1.97
N TRP A 382 10.00 15.41 1.88
CA TRP A 382 9.10 15.24 3.03
C TRP A 382 9.43 16.17 4.20
N ASP A 383 9.87 17.40 3.89
CA ASP A 383 10.24 18.43 4.87
C ASP A 383 9.17 19.52 5.00
N LYS A 384 8.23 19.59 4.04
CA LYS A 384 7.11 20.52 4.06
C LYS A 384 5.91 20.01 3.28
N ILE A 385 4.76 20.63 3.54
CA ILE A 385 3.54 20.48 2.76
C ILE A 385 2.99 21.83 2.33
N SER A 386 2.48 21.90 1.11
CA SER A 386 1.78 23.05 0.56
C SER A 386 0.28 22.77 0.45
N ILE A 387 -0.54 23.67 0.98
CA ILE A 387 -2.01 23.65 0.91
C ILE A 387 -2.53 25.00 0.43
N SER A 388 -3.81 25.08 0.07
CA SER A 388 -4.43 26.38 -0.28
C SER A 388 -4.38 27.36 0.90
N ASN A 389 -4.32 28.65 0.61
CA ASN A 389 -4.34 29.67 1.66
C ASN A 389 -5.61 29.60 2.53
N PRO A 390 -5.53 30.01 3.82
CA PRO A 390 -6.65 29.95 4.74
C PRO A 390 -7.81 30.86 4.30
N ILE A 391 -9.03 30.37 4.51
CA ILE A 391 -10.29 31.11 4.33
C ILE A 391 -10.78 31.65 5.67
N GLN A 392 -10.59 30.88 6.76
CA GLN A 392 -10.94 31.26 8.11
C GLN A 392 -9.75 31.06 9.04
N THR A 393 -9.44 32.09 9.83
CA THR A 393 -8.34 32.09 10.80
C THR A 393 -8.91 32.26 12.20
N GLY A 394 -8.64 31.31 13.10
CA GLY A 394 -8.87 31.44 14.54
C GLY A 394 -7.63 31.05 15.34
N ASP A 395 -7.63 31.29 16.66
CA ASP A 395 -6.45 31.12 17.50
C ASP A 395 -5.93 29.67 17.57
N LYS A 396 -6.84 28.69 17.59
CA LYS A 396 -6.51 27.26 17.68
C LYS A 396 -6.93 26.44 16.47
N LYS A 397 -7.81 26.97 15.64
CA LYS A 397 -8.37 26.26 14.48
C LYS A 397 -8.39 27.18 13.28
N ILE A 398 -7.74 26.75 12.20
CA ILE A 398 -7.63 27.46 10.93
C ILE A 398 -8.15 26.52 9.86
N SER A 399 -8.86 27.05 8.86
CA SER A 399 -9.36 26.24 7.75
C SER A 399 -9.27 26.97 6.43
N GLY A 400 -9.13 26.19 5.36
CA GLY A 400 -9.18 26.66 3.99
C GLY A 400 -10.06 25.77 3.13
N ASP A 401 -9.78 25.75 1.83
CA ASP A 401 -10.51 24.92 0.87
C ASP A 401 -10.21 23.44 1.11
N GLY A 402 -11.12 22.76 1.83
CA GLY A 402 -11.06 21.34 2.13
C GLY A 402 -9.91 20.93 3.03
N TRP A 403 -9.51 21.78 3.98
CA TRP A 403 -8.56 21.41 5.02
C TRP A 403 -8.82 22.15 6.34
N VAL A 404 -8.40 21.53 7.44
CA VAL A 404 -8.47 22.05 8.80
C VAL A 404 -7.14 21.82 9.51
N LEU A 405 -6.62 22.87 10.13
CA LEU A 405 -5.42 22.87 10.96
C LEU A 405 -5.80 23.19 12.41
N GLU A 406 -5.61 22.22 13.30
CA GLU A 406 -5.71 22.38 14.75
C GLU A 406 -4.32 22.68 15.31
N LEU A 407 -4.07 23.92 15.73
CA LEU A 407 -2.78 24.39 16.19
C LEU A 407 -2.51 24.01 17.66
N ALA A 408 -1.30 23.53 17.91
CA ALA A 408 -0.76 23.43 19.26
C ALA A 408 -0.36 24.80 19.81
N GLU A 409 -0.26 24.92 21.13
CA GLU A 409 0.22 26.14 21.77
C GLU A 409 1.67 26.47 21.37
N GLY A 410 1.96 27.76 21.22
CA GLY A 410 3.28 28.24 20.80
C GLY A 410 3.49 28.33 19.29
N TYR A 411 2.46 28.08 18.46
CA TYR A 411 2.50 28.23 17.02
C TYR A 411 1.46 29.24 16.53
N VAL A 412 1.77 29.96 15.45
CA VAL A 412 0.85 30.87 14.74
C VAL A 412 1.11 30.82 13.24
N ILE A 413 0.17 31.35 12.46
CA ILE A 413 0.36 31.56 11.03
C ILE A 413 0.68 33.02 10.73
N LYS A 414 1.51 33.26 9.72
CA LYS A 414 1.84 34.59 9.23
C LYS A 414 1.75 34.63 7.72
N LYS A 415 1.17 35.71 7.18
CA LYS A 415 1.21 35.99 5.75
C LYS A 415 2.56 36.61 5.37
N ASP A 416 3.20 36.05 4.36
CA ASP A 416 4.35 36.64 3.70
C ASP A 416 3.85 37.68 2.68
N ASN A 417 4.22 38.94 2.89
CA ASN A 417 3.78 40.05 2.05
C ASN A 417 4.46 40.07 0.68
N ALA A 418 5.58 39.35 0.50
CA ALA A 418 6.32 39.38 -0.76
C ALA A 418 5.67 38.49 -1.84
N ASN A 419 5.14 37.33 -1.46
CA ASN A 419 4.55 36.35 -2.38
C ASN A 419 3.08 36.03 -2.06
N GLY A 420 2.54 36.55 -0.95
CA GLY A 420 1.16 36.28 -0.52
C GLY A 420 0.95 34.91 0.12
N ASN A 421 2.01 34.12 0.30
CA ASN A 421 1.95 32.82 0.95
C ASN A 421 1.65 32.96 2.44
N PHE A 422 1.10 31.91 3.03
CA PHE A 422 1.09 31.76 4.48
C PHE A 422 2.21 30.83 4.92
N LEU A 423 2.71 31.06 6.13
CA LEU A 423 3.75 30.28 6.78
C LEU A 423 3.37 29.99 8.21
N LEU A 424 3.72 28.80 8.70
CA LEU A 424 3.58 28.44 10.11
C LEU A 424 4.87 28.83 10.85
N VAL A 425 4.75 29.62 11.91
CA VAL A 425 5.87 30.12 12.70
C VAL A 425 5.68 29.81 14.18
N LYS A 426 6.79 29.58 14.87
CA LYS A 426 6.82 29.43 16.32
C LYS A 426 6.79 30.82 16.97
N LYS A 427 5.99 30.99 18.01
CA LYS A 427 5.92 32.22 18.81
C LYS A 427 7.25 32.53 19.49
#